data_AF-A0A970S5B9-F1
#
_entry.id   AF-A0A970S5B9-F1
#
_cell.length_a   1.000
_cell.length_b   1.000
_cell.length_c   1.000
_cell.angle_alpha   90.00
_cell.angle_beta   90.00
_cell.angle_gamma   90.00
#
_symmetry.space_group_name_H-M   'P 1'
#
loop_
_entity.id
_entity.type
_entity.pdbx_description
1 polymer ?
#
loop_
_entity_poly.entity_id
_entity_poly.type
_entity_poly.pdbx_seq_one_letter_code
_entity_poly.pdbx_strand_id
1 'polypeptide(L)'
;MIDINTQTVRQKKRKLKKDRQRLIRVVEYFDFSGLIENSPIQVLEGYVVADTESNEFFVTFTFRNMSERSIRSFDIRLFLYRDSSVPYIKIPFTYSYEDYTLGLRTKPGERKKKLFEKLFNRKNESENIEILESFGKMAYIKIPEAYFKKIELEITSVTYSDAGTENLHITVTNKYKRINELDYEKQYALARLNIYNRAEEYHPTKVLPQKGQNAWLCCCGAKNLAADEKCRVCERDRDWQLETITPENLDSKVVELKRESDVNLRDKAKFKNCEVWETKEDIQKKIEEYEKVVRNLAEQERKNEWKQKLIIPKIILVFAVIYLLIFLLSNIKK
;
A
#
# COMPACT_ATOMS: atom_id res chain seq x y z
N MET A 1 18.75 -4.01 37.31
CA MET A 1 19.08 -4.38 35.92
C MET A 1 17.80 -4.29 35.11
N ILE A 2 17.71 -3.35 34.16
CA ILE A 2 16.55 -3.29 33.25
C ILE A 2 16.86 -4.26 32.11
N ASP A 3 16.02 -5.28 31.92
CA ASP A 3 16.16 -6.29 30.88
C ASP A 3 16.45 -5.66 29.50
N ILE A 4 17.45 -6.18 28.80
CA ILE A 4 17.87 -5.77 27.45
C ILE A 4 16.66 -5.79 26.49
N ASN A 5 15.77 -6.76 26.67
CA ASN A 5 14.54 -6.91 25.89
C ASN A 5 13.50 -5.80 26.16
N THR A 6 13.52 -5.22 27.37
CA THR A 6 12.65 -4.08 27.72
C THR A 6 13.19 -2.77 27.14
N GLN A 7 14.52 -2.64 27.03
CA GLN A 7 15.14 -1.47 26.41
C GLN A 7 14.90 -1.43 24.89
N THR A 8 14.99 -2.56 24.19
CA THR A 8 14.72 -2.66 22.75
C THR A 8 13.26 -2.34 22.41
N VAL A 9 12.28 -2.87 23.16
CA VAL A 9 10.86 -2.56 22.94
C VAL A 9 10.56 -1.06 23.16
N ARG A 10 11.13 -0.45 24.21
CA ARG A 10 10.98 0.99 24.46
C ARG A 10 11.56 1.83 23.32
N GLN A 11 12.73 1.46 22.80
CA GLN A 11 13.35 2.14 21.66
C GLN A 11 12.48 2.02 20.41
N LYS A 12 11.97 0.83 20.07
CA LYS A 12 11.07 0.62 18.93
C LYS A 12 9.80 1.46 19.04
N LYS A 13 9.16 1.51 20.21
CA LYS A 13 7.98 2.36 20.47
C LYS A 13 8.28 3.85 20.30
N ARG A 14 9.43 4.32 20.79
CA ARG A 14 9.87 5.71 20.61
C ARG A 14 10.11 6.05 19.14
N LYS A 15 10.75 5.14 18.39
CA LYS A 15 10.97 5.30 16.96
C LYS A 15 9.65 5.41 16.20
N LEU A 16 8.71 4.51 16.44
CA LEU A 16 7.37 4.57 15.84
C LEU A 16 6.67 5.90 16.15
N LYS A 17 6.72 6.35 17.41
CA LYS A 17 6.11 7.64 17.80
C LYS A 17 6.75 8.79 17.01
N LYS A 18 8.08 8.81 16.91
CA LYS A 18 8.80 9.81 16.10
C LYS A 18 8.36 9.75 14.64
N ASP A 19 8.31 8.56 14.06
CA ASP A 19 7.94 8.33 12.66
C ASP A 19 6.52 8.84 12.37
N ARG A 20 5.56 8.60 13.26
CA ARG A 20 4.19 9.12 13.11
C ARG A 20 4.09 10.65 13.20
N GLN A 21 5.07 11.31 13.80
CA GLN A 21 5.11 12.77 13.97
C GLN A 21 5.85 13.48 12.83
N ARG A 22 6.50 12.74 11.93
CA ARG A 22 7.23 13.31 10.80
C ARG A 22 6.27 13.99 9.84
N LEU A 23 6.65 15.19 9.41
CA LEU A 23 6.04 15.85 8.27
C LEU A 23 6.86 15.48 7.05
N ILE A 24 6.22 14.89 6.06
CA ILE A 24 6.92 14.38 4.89
C ILE A 24 6.39 14.99 3.60
N ARG A 25 7.29 15.08 2.64
CA ARG A 25 7.02 15.41 1.26
C ARG A 25 7.39 14.22 0.38
N VAL A 26 6.57 13.91 -0.61
CA VAL A 26 6.90 12.89 -1.61
C VAL A 26 7.90 13.46 -2.60
N VAL A 27 8.99 12.71 -2.81
CA VAL A 27 10.05 13.01 -3.77
C VAL A 27 9.81 12.22 -5.06
N GLU A 28 9.45 10.94 -4.92
CA GLU A 28 9.23 10.05 -6.04
C GLU A 28 8.12 9.06 -5.71
N TYR A 29 7.32 8.71 -6.71
CA TYR A 29 6.23 7.74 -6.63
C TYR A 29 6.54 6.55 -7.53
N PHE A 30 6.39 5.34 -6.98
CA PHE A 30 6.50 4.09 -7.70
C PHE A 30 5.12 3.45 -7.83
N ASP A 31 4.63 3.39 -9.07
CA ASP A 31 3.44 2.61 -9.41
C ASP A 31 3.81 1.12 -9.49
N PHE A 32 3.04 0.26 -8.82
CA PHE A 32 3.15 -1.20 -8.88
C PHE A 32 1.82 -1.82 -9.34
N SER A 33 1.27 -1.33 -10.43
CA SER A 33 0.01 -1.81 -11.00
C SER A 33 0.03 -3.29 -11.42
N GLY A 34 1.18 -3.81 -11.88
CA GLY A 34 1.32 -5.19 -12.36
C GLY A 34 1.31 -6.25 -11.27
N LEU A 35 1.00 -7.48 -11.65
CA LEU A 35 0.97 -8.61 -10.75
C LEU A 35 2.38 -9.17 -10.48
N ILE A 36 2.69 -9.46 -9.21
CA ILE A 36 3.90 -10.18 -8.82
C ILE A 36 3.57 -11.67 -8.81
N GLU A 37 4.08 -12.40 -9.80
CA GLU A 37 3.89 -13.84 -9.90
C GLU A 37 4.45 -14.58 -8.69
N ASN A 38 3.79 -15.66 -8.30
CA ASN A 38 4.18 -16.56 -7.20
C ASN A 38 4.39 -15.87 -5.84
N SER A 39 3.89 -14.65 -5.65
CA SER A 39 3.99 -13.94 -4.38
C SER A 39 2.65 -13.96 -3.63
N PRO A 40 2.63 -14.37 -2.35
CA PRO A 40 1.45 -14.24 -1.47
C PRO A 40 1.14 -12.77 -1.12
N ILE A 41 2.08 -11.86 -1.37
CA ILE A 41 1.94 -10.43 -1.10
C ILE A 41 2.07 -9.65 -2.41
N GLN A 42 1.15 -8.70 -2.62
CA GLN A 42 1.22 -7.80 -3.75
C GLN A 42 1.62 -6.40 -3.28
N VAL A 43 2.56 -5.77 -3.99
CA VAL A 43 2.89 -4.35 -3.80
C VAL A 43 1.85 -3.53 -4.54
N LEU A 44 1.31 -2.49 -3.90
CA LEU A 44 0.33 -1.59 -4.51
C LEU A 44 0.99 -0.28 -4.99
N GLU A 45 1.78 0.32 -4.12
CA GLU A 45 2.43 1.62 -4.34
C GLU A 45 3.71 1.71 -3.51
N GLY A 46 4.66 2.50 -3.97
CA GLY A 46 5.86 2.87 -3.24
C GLY A 46 6.11 4.38 -3.32
N TYR A 47 6.80 4.92 -2.32
CA TYR A 47 7.19 6.33 -2.29
C TYR A 47 8.60 6.50 -1.75
N VAL A 48 9.38 7.37 -2.38
CA VAL A 48 10.51 8.04 -1.74
C VAL A 48 9.97 9.31 -1.10
N VAL A 49 10.24 9.50 0.18
CA VAL A 49 9.76 10.65 0.95
C VAL A 49 10.92 11.32 1.68
N ALA A 50 10.86 12.64 1.78
CA ALA A 50 11.79 13.45 2.55
C ALA A 50 11.06 14.02 3.77
N ASP A 51 11.69 13.92 4.93
CA ASP A 51 11.23 14.63 6.13
C ASP A 51 11.54 16.12 5.98
N THR A 52 10.49 16.95 6.06
CA THR A 52 10.62 18.39 5.86
C THR A 52 11.38 19.10 6.97
N GLU A 53 11.50 18.50 8.16
CA GLU A 53 12.20 19.10 9.30
C GLU A 53 13.68 18.68 9.35
N SER A 54 13.97 17.42 9.01
CA SER A 54 15.33 16.86 9.14
C SER A 54 16.06 16.68 7.81
N ASN A 55 15.38 16.84 6.67
CA ASN A 55 15.87 16.49 5.32
C ASN A 55 16.33 15.02 5.18
N GLU A 56 15.96 14.14 6.13
CA GLU A 56 16.22 12.70 6.01
C GLU A 56 15.32 12.08 4.94
N PHE A 57 15.87 11.16 4.14
CA PHE A 57 15.12 10.43 3.13
C PHE A 57 14.70 9.03 3.61
N PHE A 58 13.50 8.63 3.21
CA PHE A 58 12.93 7.33 3.51
C PHE A 58 12.24 6.74 2.29
N VAL A 59 12.09 5.42 2.30
CA VAL A 59 11.20 4.69 1.39
C VAL A 59 10.07 4.07 2.20
N THR A 60 8.88 4.06 1.63
CA THR A 60 7.70 3.41 2.18
C THR A 60 6.93 2.71 1.06
N PHE A 61 6.32 1.59 1.38
CA PHE A 61 5.57 0.77 0.43
C PHE A 61 4.24 0.39 1.05
N THR A 62 3.20 0.32 0.22
CA THR A 62 1.93 -0.27 0.60
C THR A 62 1.85 -1.66 -0.02
N PHE A 63 1.72 -2.67 0.83
CA PHE A 63 1.54 -4.06 0.45
C PHE A 63 0.10 -4.49 0.71
N ARG A 64 -0.31 -5.62 0.13
CA ARG A 64 -1.56 -6.31 0.44
C ARG A 64 -1.32 -7.80 0.55
N ASN A 65 -1.85 -8.40 1.62
CA ASN A 65 -1.89 -9.85 1.75
C ASN A 65 -2.90 -10.43 0.74
N MET A 66 -2.41 -11.19 -0.23
CA MET A 66 -3.22 -11.88 -1.23
C MET A 66 -3.17 -13.40 -1.08
N SER A 67 -2.60 -13.91 0.01
CA SER A 67 -2.67 -15.32 0.33
C SER A 67 -3.99 -15.69 0.98
N GLU A 68 -4.32 -16.97 0.96
CA GLU A 68 -5.46 -17.53 1.70
C GLU A 68 -5.17 -17.68 3.21
N ARG A 69 -4.01 -17.22 3.68
CA ARG A 69 -3.54 -17.35 5.06
C ARG A 69 -3.25 -15.99 5.67
N SER A 70 -3.34 -15.89 7.00
CA SER A 70 -2.89 -14.68 7.69
C SER A 70 -1.37 -14.70 7.87
N ILE A 71 -0.73 -13.54 7.78
CA ILE A 71 0.73 -13.39 7.76
C ILE A 71 1.18 -12.76 9.07
N ARG A 72 2.13 -13.39 9.78
CA ARG A 72 2.70 -12.87 11.02
C ARG A 72 3.83 -11.86 10.75
N SER A 73 4.70 -12.18 9.80
CA SER A 73 5.79 -11.30 9.39
C SER A 73 6.12 -11.44 7.91
N PHE A 74 6.66 -10.37 7.34
CA PHE A 74 7.02 -10.28 5.94
C PHE A 74 8.37 -9.57 5.81
N ASP A 75 9.32 -10.23 5.17
CA ASP A 75 10.67 -9.72 4.99
C ASP A 75 10.89 -9.29 3.55
N ILE A 76 11.58 -8.16 3.43
CA ILE A 76 12.03 -7.62 2.16
C ILE A 76 13.50 -7.24 2.22
N ARG A 77 14.07 -7.05 1.04
CA ARG A 77 15.37 -6.44 0.85
C ARG A 77 15.30 -5.36 -0.21
N LEU A 78 15.77 -4.17 0.13
CA LEU A 78 15.94 -3.08 -0.83
C LEU A 78 17.36 -3.07 -1.37
N PHE A 79 17.47 -2.93 -2.68
CA PHE A 79 18.73 -2.76 -3.38
C PHE A 79 18.78 -1.34 -3.95
N LEU A 80 19.81 -0.59 -3.56
CA LEU A 80 20.06 0.76 -4.08
C LEU A 80 21.22 0.70 -5.07
N TYR A 81 21.02 1.29 -6.24
CA TYR A 81 22.01 1.37 -7.31
C TYR A 81 22.39 2.82 -7.58
N ARG A 82 23.67 3.08 -7.89
CA ARG A 82 24.13 4.38 -8.41
C ARG A 82 24.16 4.32 -9.93
N ASP A 83 25.31 4.02 -10.53
CA ASP A 83 25.45 3.89 -11.98
C ASP A 83 25.93 2.51 -12.44
N SER A 84 26.22 1.62 -11.48
CA SER A 84 26.62 0.23 -11.72
C SER A 84 25.42 -0.72 -11.73
N SER A 85 25.57 -1.86 -12.42
CA SER A 85 24.67 -3.00 -12.34
C SER A 85 24.74 -3.76 -11.01
N VAL A 86 25.71 -3.44 -10.15
CA VAL A 86 25.85 -4.00 -8.81
C VAL A 86 25.25 -3.03 -7.80
N PRO A 87 24.38 -3.52 -6.88
CA PRO A 87 23.80 -2.68 -5.84
C PRO A 87 24.88 -2.30 -4.83
N TYR A 88 24.99 -1.02 -4.51
CA TYR A 88 25.99 -0.54 -3.57
C TYR A 88 25.53 -0.67 -2.11
N ILE A 89 24.20 -0.69 -1.88
CA ILE A 89 23.60 -0.90 -0.56
C ILE A 89 22.46 -1.91 -0.67
N LYS A 90 22.39 -2.78 0.35
CA LYS A 90 21.33 -3.77 0.57
C LYS A 90 20.72 -3.52 1.95
N ILE A 91 19.45 -3.14 2.00
CA ILE A 91 18.74 -2.82 3.26
C ILE A 91 17.72 -3.91 3.52
N PRO A 92 17.95 -4.84 4.48
CA PRO A 92 16.91 -5.75 4.92
C PRO A 92 15.87 -5.00 5.76
N PHE A 93 14.60 -5.39 5.64
CA PHE A 93 13.53 -4.82 6.44
C PHE A 93 12.43 -5.85 6.69
N THR A 94 12.00 -5.95 7.94
CA THR A 94 10.94 -6.86 8.39
C THR A 94 9.70 -6.05 8.76
N TYR A 95 8.58 -6.39 8.16
CA TYR A 95 7.25 -5.94 8.54
C TYR A 95 6.66 -6.94 9.54
N SER A 96 6.55 -6.54 10.81
CA SER A 96 5.96 -7.38 11.86
C SER A 96 5.28 -6.53 12.93
N TYR A 97 4.32 -7.12 13.64
CA TYR A 97 3.68 -6.47 14.78
C TYR A 97 4.70 -6.21 15.91
N GLU A 98 5.58 -7.19 16.16
CA GLU A 98 6.61 -7.17 17.21
C GLU A 98 7.65 -6.06 17.00
N ASP A 99 8.01 -5.77 15.75
CA ASP A 99 8.95 -4.71 15.40
C ASP A 99 8.30 -3.34 15.25
N TYR A 100 6.96 -3.27 15.34
CA TYR A 100 6.16 -2.08 15.10
C TYR A 100 6.34 -1.48 13.70
N THR A 101 6.64 -2.31 12.71
CA THR A 101 6.97 -1.90 11.34
C THR A 101 5.83 -2.13 10.33
N LEU A 102 4.66 -2.63 10.75
CA LEU A 102 3.50 -2.81 9.86
C LEU A 102 2.91 -1.52 9.29
N GLY A 103 3.28 -0.34 9.82
CA GLY A 103 2.72 0.93 9.38
C GLY A 103 1.21 1.04 9.59
N LEU A 104 0.55 1.78 8.71
CA LEU A 104 -0.89 1.94 8.61
C LEU A 104 -1.51 0.72 7.96
N ARG A 105 -2.57 0.19 8.59
CA ARG A 105 -3.27 -1.01 8.14
C ARG A 105 -4.70 -0.69 7.73
N THR A 106 -5.16 -1.28 6.63
CA THR A 106 -6.50 -1.03 6.09
C THR A 106 -7.11 -2.29 5.51
N LYS A 107 -8.38 -2.54 5.83
CA LYS A 107 -9.17 -3.58 5.16
C LYS A 107 -10.00 -2.99 4.02
N PRO A 108 -10.32 -3.78 2.99
CA PRO A 108 -11.26 -3.36 1.94
C PRO A 108 -12.59 -2.87 2.54
N GLY A 109 -13.11 -1.75 2.05
CA GLY A 109 -14.38 -1.16 2.51
C GLY A 109 -14.33 -0.41 3.85
N GLU A 110 -13.16 -0.31 4.50
CA GLU A 110 -13.04 0.37 5.78
C GLU A 110 -13.11 1.90 5.63
N ARG A 111 -14.07 2.55 6.31
CA ARG A 111 -14.24 4.02 6.26
C ARG A 111 -13.03 4.72 6.87
N LYS A 112 -12.54 5.78 6.18
CA LYS A 112 -11.40 6.64 6.61
C LYS A 112 -11.47 7.06 8.09
N LYS A 113 -12.66 7.29 8.66
CA LYS A 113 -12.84 7.71 10.07
C LYS A 113 -12.43 6.63 11.11
N LYS A 114 -12.72 5.35 10.85
CA LYS A 114 -12.30 4.22 11.73
C LYS A 114 -10.79 3.96 11.66
N LEU A 115 -10.20 4.31 10.54
CA LEU A 115 -8.78 4.19 10.22
C LEU A 115 -7.92 5.06 11.17
N PHE A 116 -8.36 6.31 11.40
CA PHE A 116 -7.73 7.21 12.37
C PHE A 116 -7.92 6.71 13.80
N GLU A 117 -9.11 6.22 14.19
CA GLU A 117 -9.37 5.72 15.55
C GLU A 117 -8.50 4.50 15.92
N LYS A 118 -8.26 3.57 14.97
CA LYS A 118 -7.40 2.39 15.17
C LYS A 118 -5.93 2.75 15.40
N LEU A 119 -5.42 3.74 14.67
CA LEU A 119 -4.01 4.17 14.78
C LEU A 119 -3.60 4.62 16.19
N PHE A 120 -4.52 5.26 16.91
CA PHE A 120 -4.28 5.78 18.26
C PHE A 120 -4.65 4.77 19.36
N ASN A 121 -5.51 3.79 19.06
CA ASN A 121 -5.93 2.74 20.00
C ASN A 121 -5.51 1.34 19.50
N ARG A 122 -4.21 1.06 19.60
CA ARG A 122 -3.61 -0.24 19.27
C ARG A 122 -4.04 -1.42 20.14
N LYS A 123 -4.81 -1.20 21.22
CA LYS A 123 -5.23 -2.27 22.13
C LYS A 123 -6.00 -3.40 21.42
N ASN A 124 -6.53 -3.16 20.22
CA ASN A 124 -7.35 -4.12 19.48
C ASN A 124 -6.80 -4.44 18.06
N GLU A 125 -5.54 -4.09 17.72
CA GLU A 125 -4.96 -4.49 16.44
C GLU A 125 -4.49 -5.95 16.50
N SER A 126 -4.94 -6.79 15.56
CA SER A 126 -4.49 -8.18 15.41
C SER A 126 -2.97 -8.24 15.22
N GLU A 127 -2.31 -9.23 15.81
CA GLU A 127 -0.88 -9.44 15.60
C GLU A 127 -0.57 -9.87 14.15
N ASN A 128 -1.52 -10.56 13.51
CA ASN A 128 -1.39 -11.07 12.16
C ASN A 128 -1.99 -10.09 11.14
N ILE A 129 -1.37 -10.04 9.96
CA ILE A 129 -1.85 -9.37 8.76
C ILE A 129 -2.91 -10.27 8.12
N GLU A 130 -4.15 -9.79 8.15
CA GLU A 130 -5.32 -10.53 7.71
C GLU A 130 -5.39 -10.62 6.18
N ILE A 131 -6.17 -11.55 5.67
CA ILE A 131 -6.39 -11.72 4.23
C ILE A 131 -6.96 -10.41 3.65
N LEU A 132 -6.40 -9.95 2.51
CA LEU A 132 -6.69 -8.68 1.82
C LEU A 132 -6.35 -7.40 2.59
N GLU A 133 -5.81 -7.51 3.78
CA GLU A 133 -5.38 -6.35 4.53
C GLU A 133 -4.19 -5.70 3.82
N SER A 134 -4.29 -4.39 3.65
CA SER A 134 -3.18 -3.58 3.14
C SER A 134 -2.39 -3.01 4.32
N PHE A 135 -1.07 -2.99 4.22
CA PHE A 135 -0.16 -2.60 5.28
C PHE A 135 1.12 -1.95 4.73
N GLY A 136 2.00 -1.45 5.61
CA GLY A 136 3.31 -0.91 5.27
C GLY A 136 3.34 0.60 4.99
N LYS A 137 2.18 1.20 4.71
CA LYS A 137 2.07 2.65 4.50
C LYS A 137 2.53 3.40 5.76
N MET A 138 3.45 4.36 5.62
CA MET A 138 4.10 5.06 6.75
C MET A 138 5.01 4.20 7.64
N ALA A 139 5.35 2.99 7.21
CA ALA A 139 6.54 2.33 7.71
C ALA A 139 7.73 2.87 6.91
N TYR A 140 8.63 3.59 7.60
CA TYR A 140 9.74 4.27 6.95
C TYR A 140 11.02 3.44 7.03
N ILE A 141 11.58 3.15 5.86
CA ILE A 141 12.87 2.53 5.69
C ILE A 141 13.86 3.65 5.38
N LYS A 142 14.78 3.93 6.31
CA LYS A 142 15.77 4.99 6.11
C LYS A 142 16.68 4.62 4.96
N ILE A 143 16.83 5.53 4.01
CA ILE A 143 17.79 5.42 2.90
C ILE A 143 18.89 6.47 3.09
N PRO A 144 20.11 6.20 2.60
CA PRO A 144 21.18 7.18 2.64
C PRO A 144 20.82 8.43 1.81
N GLU A 145 21.32 9.58 2.23
CA GLU A 145 21.23 10.84 1.47
C GLU A 145 22.04 10.78 0.16
N ALA A 146 23.01 9.86 0.09
CA ALA A 146 23.79 9.68 -1.12
C ALA A 146 22.89 9.32 -2.30
N TYR A 147 23.13 9.98 -3.43
CA TYR A 147 22.41 9.76 -4.66
C TYR A 147 22.35 8.26 -5.01
N PHE A 148 21.14 7.79 -5.32
CA PHE A 148 20.87 6.51 -5.97
C PHE A 148 20.03 6.82 -7.21
N LYS A 149 20.21 6.03 -8.26
CA LYS A 149 19.50 6.16 -9.54
C LYS A 149 18.33 5.20 -9.66
N LYS A 150 18.42 4.05 -8.99
CA LYS A 150 17.43 2.98 -9.07
C LYS A 150 17.28 2.30 -7.72
N ILE A 151 16.04 2.00 -7.37
CA ILE A 151 15.66 1.13 -6.26
C ILE A 151 15.08 -0.16 -6.85
N GLU A 152 15.52 -1.30 -6.34
CA GLU A 152 14.85 -2.58 -6.56
C GLU A 152 14.41 -3.16 -5.22
N LEU A 153 13.27 -3.85 -5.25
CA LEU A 153 12.65 -4.50 -4.11
C LEU A 153 12.69 -6.01 -4.34
N GLU A 154 13.22 -6.75 -3.37
CA GLU A 154 13.13 -8.21 -3.30
C GLU A 154 12.23 -8.59 -2.13
N ILE A 155 11.27 -9.46 -2.40
CA ILE A 155 10.48 -10.17 -1.40
C ILE A 155 11.29 -11.39 -0.99
N THR A 156 11.82 -11.42 0.24
CA THR A 156 12.70 -12.50 0.68
C THR A 156 11.91 -13.64 1.28
N SER A 157 11.01 -13.36 2.22
CA SER A 157 10.31 -14.40 2.97
C SER A 157 9.00 -13.92 3.56
N VAL A 158 8.09 -14.87 3.78
CA VAL A 158 6.81 -14.66 4.47
C VAL A 158 6.68 -15.71 5.56
N THR A 159 6.34 -15.27 6.77
CA THR A 159 6.00 -16.16 7.88
C THR A 159 4.52 -16.04 8.15
N TYR A 160 3.82 -17.16 7.99
CA TYR A 160 2.39 -17.27 8.23
C TYR A 160 2.07 -17.43 9.72
N SER A 161 0.81 -17.18 10.08
CA SER A 161 0.33 -17.30 11.46
C SER A 161 0.41 -18.73 12.03
N ASP A 162 0.37 -19.74 11.16
CA ASP A 162 0.52 -21.17 11.48
C ASP A 162 2.00 -21.59 11.65
N ALA A 163 2.92 -20.62 11.72
CA ALA A 163 4.37 -20.77 11.81
C ALA A 163 5.07 -21.32 10.55
N GLY A 164 4.36 -21.56 9.46
CA GLY A 164 4.98 -21.88 8.17
C GLY A 164 5.78 -20.67 7.65
N THR A 165 7.03 -20.89 7.22
CA THR A 165 7.84 -19.85 6.56
C THR A 165 8.13 -20.26 5.13
N GLU A 166 7.85 -19.35 4.21
CA GLU A 166 8.09 -19.51 2.78
C GLU A 166 9.19 -18.55 2.35
N ASN A 167 10.30 -19.10 1.84
CA ASN A 167 11.40 -18.32 1.29
C ASN A 167 11.18 -18.14 -0.21
N LEU A 168 11.04 -16.91 -0.65
CA LEU A 168 10.56 -16.55 -1.99
C LEU A 168 11.67 -16.01 -2.89
N HIS A 169 12.50 -15.11 -2.36
CA HIS A 169 13.55 -14.42 -3.13
C HIS A 169 13.07 -13.86 -4.49
N ILE A 170 11.88 -13.25 -4.49
CA ILE A 170 11.24 -12.71 -5.69
C ILE A 170 11.65 -11.24 -5.86
N THR A 171 12.37 -10.93 -6.94
CA THR A 171 12.58 -9.54 -7.35
C THR A 171 11.29 -8.97 -7.92
N VAL A 172 10.78 -7.90 -7.31
CA VAL A 172 9.54 -7.24 -7.72
C VAL A 172 9.75 -6.55 -9.05
N THR A 173 9.10 -7.07 -10.09
CA THR A 173 9.04 -6.45 -11.41
C THR A 173 7.63 -5.98 -11.69
N ASN A 174 7.46 -4.71 -12.07
CA ASN A 174 6.16 -4.18 -12.45
C ASN A 174 5.83 -4.54 -13.91
N LYS A 175 5.57 -5.83 -14.17
CA LYS A 175 5.26 -6.35 -15.51
C LYS A 175 3.76 -6.34 -15.74
N TYR A 176 3.29 -5.37 -16.51
CA TYR A 176 1.91 -5.30 -17.00
C TYR A 176 1.88 -4.53 -18.30
N LYS A 177 0.83 -4.76 -19.08
CA LYS A 177 0.59 -4.03 -20.32
C LYS A 177 -0.60 -3.12 -20.12
N ARG A 178 -0.40 -1.83 -20.34
CA ARG A 178 -1.50 -0.87 -20.32
C ARG A 178 -2.25 -0.95 -21.65
N ILE A 179 -3.54 -0.63 -21.61
CA ILE A 179 -4.38 -0.66 -22.82
C ILE A 179 -3.96 0.42 -23.81
N ASN A 180 -3.45 1.55 -23.33
CA ASN A 180 -2.93 2.63 -24.16
C ASN A 180 -1.63 2.26 -24.91
N GLU A 181 -0.93 1.21 -24.48
CA GLU A 181 0.25 0.67 -25.18
C GLU A 181 -0.15 -0.29 -26.32
N LEU A 182 -1.45 -0.56 -26.49
CA LEU A 182 -1.96 -1.34 -27.62
C LEU A 182 -2.25 -0.45 -28.82
N ASP A 183 -2.14 -1.02 -30.02
CA ASP A 183 -2.51 -0.36 -31.25
C ASP A 183 -4.00 0.03 -31.25
N TYR A 184 -4.34 1.12 -31.95
CA TYR A 184 -5.71 1.63 -32.04
C TYR A 184 -6.74 0.55 -32.43
N GLU A 185 -6.37 -0.34 -33.36
CA GLU A 185 -7.24 -1.43 -33.81
C GLU A 185 -7.57 -2.41 -32.67
N LYS A 186 -6.59 -2.74 -31.82
CA LYS A 186 -6.80 -3.64 -30.67
C LYS A 186 -7.65 -2.96 -29.59
N GLN A 187 -7.45 -1.65 -29.38
CA GLN A 187 -8.30 -0.87 -28.48
C GLN A 187 -9.75 -0.84 -28.99
N TYR A 188 -9.96 -0.68 -30.30
CA TYR A 188 -11.28 -0.75 -30.90
C TYR A 188 -11.91 -2.15 -30.79
N ALA A 189 -11.13 -3.20 -31.05
CA ALA A 189 -11.57 -4.58 -30.88
C ALA A 189 -12.01 -4.87 -29.44
N LEU A 190 -11.25 -4.38 -28.44
CA LEU A 190 -11.63 -4.46 -27.04
C LEU A 190 -13.00 -3.82 -26.77
N ALA A 191 -13.23 -2.60 -27.27
CA ALA A 191 -14.51 -1.92 -27.09
C ALA A 191 -15.70 -2.68 -27.72
N ARG A 192 -15.45 -3.50 -28.75
CA ARG A 192 -16.47 -4.35 -29.37
C ARG A 192 -16.70 -5.66 -28.63
N LEU A 193 -15.66 -6.23 -28.03
CA LEU A 193 -15.77 -7.45 -27.23
C LEU A 193 -16.37 -7.16 -25.84
N ASN A 194 -16.18 -5.95 -25.32
CA ASN A 194 -16.54 -5.63 -23.96
C ASN A 194 -18.06 -5.61 -23.73
N ILE A 195 -18.54 -6.52 -22.89
CA ILE A 195 -19.95 -6.61 -22.48
C ILE A 195 -20.25 -5.77 -21.23
N TYR A 196 -19.22 -5.23 -20.56
CA TYR A 196 -19.35 -4.50 -19.29
C TYR A 196 -19.37 -2.97 -19.48
N ASN A 197 -20.15 -2.48 -20.43
CA ASN A 197 -20.21 -1.04 -20.77
C ASN A 197 -20.56 -0.14 -19.57
N ARG A 198 -21.46 -0.58 -18.69
CA ARG A 198 -21.80 0.18 -17.46
C ARG A 198 -20.63 0.29 -16.49
N ALA A 199 -19.79 -0.74 -16.41
CA ALA A 199 -18.61 -0.70 -15.55
C ALA A 199 -17.52 0.22 -16.12
N GLU A 200 -17.44 0.40 -17.44
CA GLU A 200 -16.48 1.33 -18.07
C GLU A 200 -16.71 2.79 -17.66
N GLU A 201 -17.95 3.20 -17.42
CA GLU A 201 -18.28 4.58 -17.03
C GLU A 201 -17.65 4.99 -15.69
N TYR A 202 -17.55 4.05 -14.74
CA TYR A 202 -17.04 4.30 -13.38
C TYR A 202 -15.65 3.72 -13.15
N HIS A 203 -15.33 2.62 -13.83
CA HIS A 203 -14.12 1.83 -13.67
C HIS A 203 -13.57 1.44 -15.05
N PRO A 204 -12.96 2.40 -15.77
CA PRO A 204 -12.48 2.18 -17.13
C PRO A 204 -11.42 1.07 -17.19
N THR A 205 -11.34 0.39 -18.33
CA THR A 205 -10.30 -0.59 -18.59
C THR A 205 -8.95 0.10 -18.81
N LYS A 206 -8.01 -0.17 -17.89
CA LYS A 206 -6.68 0.45 -17.83
C LYS A 206 -5.56 -0.49 -18.28
N VAL A 207 -5.68 -1.77 -17.96
CA VAL A 207 -4.63 -2.77 -18.11
C VAL A 207 -5.18 -4.05 -18.73
N LEU A 208 -4.33 -4.83 -19.38
CA LEU A 208 -4.67 -6.21 -19.71
C LEU A 208 -4.75 -7.04 -18.43
N PRO A 209 -5.76 -7.92 -18.30
CA PRO A 209 -5.90 -8.76 -17.12
C PRO A 209 -4.77 -9.79 -17.07
N GLN A 210 -4.38 -10.18 -15.86
CA GLN A 210 -3.31 -11.15 -15.62
C GLN A 210 -3.74 -12.12 -14.53
N LYS A 211 -3.33 -13.39 -14.65
CA LYS A 211 -3.54 -14.41 -13.61
C LYS A 211 -2.20 -14.83 -13.04
N GLY A 212 -2.12 -14.85 -11.72
CA GLY A 212 -1.01 -15.46 -10.98
C GLY A 212 -1.54 -16.51 -10.01
N GLN A 213 -0.64 -17.07 -9.21
CA GLN A 213 -0.96 -18.16 -8.28
C GLN A 213 -1.91 -17.71 -7.15
N ASN A 214 -1.60 -16.58 -6.50
CA ASN A 214 -2.34 -16.11 -5.31
C ASN A 214 -3.31 -14.96 -5.63
N ALA A 215 -3.16 -14.32 -6.79
CA ALA A 215 -3.94 -13.15 -7.16
C ALA A 215 -4.16 -13.07 -8.67
N TRP A 216 -5.15 -12.29 -9.07
CA TRP A 216 -5.35 -11.89 -10.46
C TRP A 216 -5.57 -10.38 -10.56
N LEU A 217 -5.10 -9.81 -11.68
CA LEU A 217 -5.24 -8.40 -12.02
C LEU A 217 -6.46 -8.23 -12.92
N CYS A 218 -7.42 -7.43 -12.46
CA CYS A 218 -8.58 -7.03 -13.25
C CYS A 218 -8.23 -5.92 -14.23
N CYS A 219 -8.97 -5.83 -15.34
CA CYS A 219 -8.81 -4.78 -16.35
C CYS A 219 -8.92 -3.36 -15.78
N CYS A 220 -9.64 -3.17 -14.66
CA CYS A 220 -9.72 -1.87 -13.97
C CYS A 220 -8.46 -1.50 -13.17
N GLY A 221 -7.47 -2.41 -13.08
CA GLY A 221 -6.23 -2.26 -12.31
C GLY A 221 -6.30 -2.81 -10.87
N ALA A 222 -7.45 -3.33 -10.44
CA ALA A 222 -7.58 -3.91 -9.10
C ALA A 222 -6.97 -5.32 -9.04
N LYS A 223 -6.21 -5.59 -7.97
CA LYS A 223 -5.70 -6.94 -7.64
C LYS A 223 -6.68 -7.65 -6.70
N ASN A 224 -7.12 -8.84 -7.11
CA ASN A 224 -8.11 -9.67 -6.41
C ASN A 224 -7.47 -11.02 -6.03
N LEU A 225 -8.05 -11.75 -5.07
CA LEU A 225 -7.54 -13.08 -4.70
C LEU A 225 -7.74 -14.03 -5.88
N ALA A 226 -6.85 -15.02 -6.02
CA ALA A 226 -6.99 -16.04 -7.05
C ALA A 226 -8.36 -16.73 -7.00
N ALA A 227 -8.89 -16.98 -5.80
CA ALA A 227 -10.19 -17.59 -5.57
C ALA A 227 -11.39 -16.70 -5.94
N ASP A 228 -11.23 -15.37 -6.06
CA ASP A 228 -12.34 -14.49 -6.37
C ASP A 228 -12.77 -14.65 -7.84
N GLU A 229 -14.02 -15.03 -8.07
CA GLU A 229 -14.62 -15.13 -9.42
C GLU A 229 -14.91 -13.75 -10.04
N LYS A 230 -15.08 -12.71 -9.22
CA LYS A 230 -15.40 -11.35 -9.67
C LYS A 230 -14.47 -10.32 -9.06
N CYS A 231 -14.24 -9.23 -9.79
CA CYS A 231 -13.48 -8.12 -9.26
C CYS A 231 -14.22 -7.44 -8.11
N ARG A 232 -13.53 -7.23 -6.99
CA ARG A 232 -14.10 -6.58 -5.79
C ARG A 232 -14.40 -5.09 -5.96
N VAL A 233 -13.89 -4.48 -7.03
CA VAL A 233 -14.04 -3.04 -7.30
C VAL A 233 -15.08 -2.81 -8.39
N CYS A 234 -14.92 -3.47 -9.54
CA CYS A 234 -15.79 -3.23 -10.71
C CYS A 234 -16.72 -4.39 -11.05
N GLU A 235 -16.77 -5.45 -10.22
CA GLU A 235 -17.68 -6.60 -10.33
C GLU A 235 -17.61 -7.42 -11.63
N ARG A 236 -16.64 -7.13 -12.50
CA ARG A 236 -16.39 -7.88 -13.73
C ARG A 236 -15.92 -9.30 -13.41
N ASP A 237 -16.41 -10.24 -14.19
CA ASP A 237 -16.08 -11.65 -14.06
C ASP A 237 -14.62 -11.93 -14.44
N ARG A 238 -13.94 -12.76 -13.65
CA ARG A 238 -12.53 -13.12 -13.81
C ARG A 238 -12.32 -13.92 -15.08
N ASP A 239 -13.09 -14.98 -15.26
CA ASP A 239 -12.86 -15.97 -16.31
C ASP A 239 -13.19 -15.35 -17.66
N TRP A 240 -14.29 -14.59 -17.74
CA TRP A 240 -14.59 -13.82 -18.95
C TRP A 240 -13.45 -12.85 -19.32
N GLN A 241 -12.87 -12.12 -18.36
CA GLN A 241 -11.78 -11.19 -18.64
C GLN A 241 -10.52 -11.91 -19.12
N LEU A 242 -10.12 -12.97 -18.43
CA LEU A 242 -8.89 -13.70 -18.72
C LEU A 242 -8.99 -14.52 -20.01
N GLU A 243 -10.18 -14.96 -20.39
CA GLU A 243 -10.41 -15.68 -21.65
C GLU A 243 -10.62 -14.71 -22.81
N THR A 244 -11.40 -13.63 -22.63
CA THR A 244 -11.79 -12.74 -23.73
C THR A 244 -10.75 -11.66 -24.01
N ILE A 245 -10.15 -11.06 -22.98
CA ILE A 245 -9.25 -9.92 -23.09
C ILE A 245 -7.79 -10.41 -23.09
N THR A 246 -7.47 -11.23 -24.09
CA THR A 246 -6.13 -11.72 -24.37
C THR A 246 -5.56 -11.10 -25.64
N PRO A 247 -4.23 -10.98 -25.77
CA PRO A 247 -3.62 -10.51 -27.02
C PRO A 247 -4.12 -11.28 -28.25
N GLU A 248 -4.25 -12.60 -28.15
CA GLU A 248 -4.63 -13.50 -29.24
C GLU A 248 -6.09 -13.28 -29.68
N ASN A 249 -7.01 -13.09 -28.73
CA ASN A 249 -8.41 -12.84 -29.05
C ASN A 249 -8.64 -11.43 -29.59
N LEU A 250 -7.89 -10.45 -29.09
CA LEU A 250 -7.89 -9.11 -29.67
C LEU A 250 -7.39 -9.14 -31.11
N ASP A 251 -6.31 -9.85 -31.40
CA ASP A 251 -5.77 -9.99 -32.75
C ASP A 251 -6.77 -10.69 -33.69
N SER A 252 -7.39 -11.77 -33.23
CA SER A 252 -8.42 -12.48 -33.98
C SER A 252 -9.62 -11.58 -34.30
N LYS A 253 -10.08 -10.79 -33.33
CA LYS A 253 -11.20 -9.87 -33.52
C LYS A 253 -10.84 -8.69 -34.44
N VAL A 254 -9.60 -8.21 -34.42
CA VAL A 254 -9.13 -7.21 -35.39
C VAL A 254 -9.22 -7.76 -36.82
N VAL A 255 -8.80 -9.01 -37.05
CA VAL A 255 -8.89 -9.64 -38.37
C VAL A 255 -10.34 -9.81 -38.82
N GLU A 256 -11.24 -10.23 -37.93
CA GLU A 256 -12.67 -10.32 -38.18
C GLU A 256 -13.27 -8.96 -38.56
N LEU A 257 -13.02 -7.92 -37.77
CA LEU A 257 -13.53 -6.57 -38.01
C LEU A 257 -13.00 -5.96 -39.32
N LYS A 258 -11.76 -6.27 -39.72
CA LYS A 258 -11.20 -5.87 -41.01
C LYS A 258 -11.88 -6.57 -42.19
N ARG A 259 -12.38 -7.80 -42.01
CA ARG A 259 -13.13 -8.55 -43.03
C ARG A 259 -14.59 -8.10 -43.13
N GLU A 260 -15.20 -7.76 -42.01
CA GLU A 260 -16.60 -7.31 -41.93
C GLU A 260 -16.80 -5.86 -42.41
N SER A 261 -15.74 -5.04 -42.44
CA SER A 261 -15.84 -3.63 -42.79
C SER A 261 -14.80 -3.19 -43.81
N ASP A 262 -15.25 -2.90 -45.04
CA ASP A 262 -14.41 -2.31 -46.10
C ASP A 262 -14.23 -0.77 -45.97
N VAL A 263 -14.90 -0.08 -45.03
CA VAL A 263 -14.81 1.42 -44.93
C VAL A 263 -14.91 2.02 -43.52
N ASN A 264 -15.45 1.32 -42.50
CA ASN A 264 -15.94 1.99 -41.27
C ASN A 264 -15.06 1.89 -40.01
N LEU A 265 -13.77 1.57 -40.14
CA LEU A 265 -12.80 1.68 -39.03
C LEU A 265 -12.58 3.13 -38.52
N ARG A 266 -13.15 4.14 -39.18
CA ARG A 266 -12.93 5.58 -38.90
C ARG A 266 -14.07 6.28 -38.16
N ASP A 267 -15.05 5.55 -37.62
CA ASP A 267 -16.15 6.16 -36.87
C ASP A 267 -15.70 6.52 -35.43
N LYS A 268 -14.88 7.57 -35.32
CA LYS A 268 -14.25 8.07 -34.07
C LYS A 268 -15.26 8.39 -32.97
N ALA A 269 -16.53 8.57 -33.30
CA ALA A 269 -17.59 8.98 -32.37
C ALA A 269 -17.97 7.90 -31.34
N LYS A 270 -17.75 6.61 -31.64
CA LYS A 270 -18.09 5.51 -30.71
C LYS A 270 -16.98 5.17 -29.71
N PHE A 271 -15.79 5.73 -29.90
CA PHE A 271 -14.60 5.46 -29.08
C PHE A 271 -14.23 6.68 -28.23
N LYS A 272 -15.20 7.20 -27.46
CA LYS A 272 -14.95 8.32 -26.52
C LYS A 272 -14.66 7.85 -25.08
N ASN A 273 -14.90 6.58 -24.79
CA ASN A 273 -14.90 6.06 -23.42
C ASN A 273 -13.52 5.58 -22.91
N CYS A 274 -12.49 5.60 -23.75
CA CYS A 274 -11.15 5.19 -23.32
C CYS A 274 -10.24 6.35 -22.90
N GLU A 275 -10.68 7.61 -22.97
CA GLU A 275 -9.83 8.77 -22.67
C GLU A 275 -9.58 9.04 -21.17
N VAL A 276 -10.09 8.21 -20.26
CA VAL A 276 -9.81 8.35 -18.82
C VAL A 276 -8.53 7.57 -18.49
N TRP A 277 -7.41 8.18 -18.85
CA TRP A 277 -6.08 7.67 -18.59
C TRP A 277 -5.64 8.03 -17.17
N GLU A 278 -4.75 7.22 -16.56
CA GLU A 278 -4.00 7.70 -15.39
C GLU A 278 -3.02 8.79 -15.87
N THR A 279 -3.52 10.02 -15.92
CA THR A 279 -2.77 11.21 -16.30
C THR A 279 -1.75 11.52 -15.19
N LYS A 280 -0.74 12.34 -15.48
CA LYS A 280 0.15 12.90 -14.44
C LYS A 280 -0.65 13.50 -13.26
N GLU A 281 -1.86 13.97 -13.54
CA GLU A 281 -2.84 14.43 -12.55
C GLU A 281 -3.30 13.37 -11.55
N ASP A 282 -3.49 12.11 -11.97
CA ASP A 282 -3.91 11.05 -11.05
C ASP A 282 -2.77 10.59 -10.14
N ILE A 283 -1.55 10.57 -10.66
CA ILE A 283 -0.34 10.38 -9.84
C ILE A 283 -0.22 11.53 -8.83
N GLN A 284 -0.42 12.77 -9.28
CA GLN A 284 -0.40 13.94 -8.42
C GLN A 284 -1.48 13.87 -7.33
N LYS A 285 -2.71 13.46 -7.66
CA LYS A 285 -3.77 13.21 -6.68
C LYS A 285 -3.37 12.14 -5.66
N LYS A 286 -2.79 11.01 -6.11
CA LYS A 286 -2.30 9.95 -5.20
C LYS A 286 -1.22 10.48 -4.24
N ILE A 287 -0.31 11.33 -4.74
CA ILE A 287 0.72 11.99 -3.94
C ILE A 287 0.11 12.95 -2.91
N GLU A 288 -0.79 13.83 -3.34
CA GLU A 288 -1.45 14.81 -2.47
C GLU A 288 -2.31 14.14 -1.40
N GLU A 289 -3.01 13.07 -1.76
CA GLU A 289 -3.76 12.27 -0.79
C GLU A 289 -2.85 11.61 0.24
N TYR A 290 -1.70 11.07 -0.20
CA TYR A 290 -0.70 10.49 0.68
C TYR A 290 -0.15 11.54 1.66
N GLU A 291 0.31 12.69 1.16
CA GLU A 291 0.84 13.78 1.99
C GLU A 291 -0.20 14.32 2.97
N LYS A 292 -1.46 14.47 2.51
CA LYS A 292 -2.56 14.94 3.36
C LYS A 292 -2.87 13.96 4.48
N VAL A 293 -2.89 12.65 4.20
CA VAL A 293 -3.10 11.62 5.23
C VAL A 293 -1.97 11.68 6.26
N VAL A 294 -0.72 11.76 5.81
CA VAL A 294 0.43 11.79 6.71
C VAL A 294 0.46 13.06 7.56
N ARG A 295 0.22 14.23 6.96
CA ARG A 295 0.15 15.51 7.67
C ARG A 295 -0.93 15.50 8.75
N ASN A 296 -2.13 15.05 8.42
CA ASN A 296 -3.23 14.96 9.39
C ASN A 296 -2.87 14.05 10.57
N LEU A 297 -2.19 12.93 10.30
CA LEU A 297 -1.72 12.03 11.36
C LEU A 297 -0.65 12.66 12.23
N ALA A 298 0.35 13.31 11.62
CA ALA A 298 1.42 13.97 12.34
C ALA A 298 0.90 15.08 13.24
N GLU A 299 0.00 15.93 12.74
CA GLU A 299 -0.64 16.99 13.52
C GLU A 299 -1.48 16.45 14.67
N GLN A 300 -2.22 15.36 14.45
CA GLN A 300 -3.04 14.75 15.47
C GLN A 300 -2.21 14.11 16.58
N GLU A 301 -1.10 13.41 16.25
CA GLU A 301 -0.15 12.91 17.25
C GLU A 301 0.50 14.04 18.06
N ARG A 302 0.91 15.13 17.39
CA ARG A 302 1.47 16.32 18.06
C ARG A 302 0.45 16.95 19.02
N LYS A 303 -0.82 17.10 18.60
CA LYS A 303 -1.91 17.60 19.46
C LYS A 303 -2.19 16.68 20.64
N ASN A 304 -2.22 15.37 20.44
CA ASN A 304 -2.44 14.39 21.50
C ASN A 304 -1.31 14.42 22.53
N GLU A 305 -0.05 14.51 22.09
CA GLU A 305 1.09 14.65 23.00
C GLU A 305 1.03 15.97 23.79
N TRP A 306 0.69 17.08 23.13
CA TRP A 306 0.52 18.35 23.81
C TRP A 306 -0.57 18.29 24.90
N LYS A 307 -1.73 17.67 24.59
CA LYS A 307 -2.79 17.41 25.57
C LYS A 307 -2.31 16.54 26.72
N GLN A 308 -1.58 15.45 26.45
CA GLN A 308 -1.02 14.59 27.50
C GLN A 308 -0.06 15.36 28.42
N LYS A 309 0.83 16.18 27.85
CA LYS A 309 1.75 17.03 28.61
C LYS A 309 1.03 18.05 29.50
N LEU A 310 -0.18 18.49 29.13
CA LEU A 310 -1.00 19.38 29.95
C LEU A 310 -1.85 18.66 31.00
N ILE A 311 -2.27 17.43 30.75
CA ILE A 311 -3.12 16.65 31.66
C ILE A 311 -2.32 16.05 32.82
N ILE A 312 -1.11 15.52 32.55
CA ILE A 312 -0.28 14.87 33.56
C ILE A 312 0.02 15.79 34.78
N PRO A 313 0.42 17.06 34.60
CA PRO A 313 0.65 17.98 35.73
C PRO A 313 -0.62 18.21 36.56
N LYS A 314 -1.78 18.33 35.91
CA LYS A 314 -3.07 18.53 36.59
C LYS A 314 -3.45 17.32 37.45
N ILE A 315 -3.23 16.11 36.93
CA ILE A 315 -3.48 14.87 37.69
C ILE A 315 -2.55 14.77 38.91
N ILE A 316 -1.25 15.05 38.73
CA ILE A 316 -0.27 15.05 39.84
C ILE A 316 -0.68 16.07 40.91
N LEU A 317 -1.11 17.27 40.50
CA LEU A 317 -1.54 18.31 41.43
C LEU A 317 -2.79 17.88 42.22
N VAL A 318 -3.76 17.23 41.57
CA VAL A 318 -4.93 16.66 42.25
C VAL A 318 -4.52 15.58 43.27
N PHE A 319 -3.63 14.66 42.91
CA PHE A 319 -3.12 13.66 43.85
C PHE A 319 -2.35 14.29 45.02
N ALA A 320 -1.56 15.33 44.77
CA ALA A 320 -0.84 16.06 45.81
C ALA A 320 -1.81 16.73 46.79
N VAL A 321 -2.89 17.35 46.30
CA VAL A 321 -3.93 17.96 47.15
C VAL A 321 -4.67 16.91 47.98
N ILE A 322 -5.05 15.77 47.37
CA ILE A 322 -5.70 14.66 48.09
C ILE A 322 -4.77 14.12 49.19
N TYR A 323 -3.49 13.94 48.90
CA TYR A 323 -2.50 13.50 49.87
C TYR A 323 -2.35 14.50 51.03
N LEU A 324 -2.30 15.80 50.74
CA LEU A 324 -2.26 16.87 51.73
C LEU A 324 -3.50 16.88 52.64
N LEU A 325 -4.69 16.68 52.07
CA LEU A 325 -5.94 16.57 52.85
C LEU A 325 -5.95 15.34 53.75
N ILE A 326 -5.49 14.18 53.26
CA ILE A 326 -5.36 12.96 54.07
C ILE A 326 -4.34 13.16 55.21
N PHE A 327 -3.22 13.81 54.93
CA PHE A 327 -2.19 14.12 55.92
C PHE A 327 -2.70 15.08 57.02
N LEU A 328 -3.44 16.12 56.63
CA LEU A 328 -4.07 17.04 57.58
C LEU A 328 -5.12 16.34 58.43
N LEU A 329 -5.99 15.51 57.83
CA LEU A 329 -7.02 14.75 58.55
C LEU A 329 -6.45 13.68 59.49
N SER A 330 -5.29 13.11 59.18
CA SER A 330 -4.62 12.12 60.03
C SER A 330 -3.87 12.76 61.21
N ASN A 331 -3.37 13.99 61.05
CA ASN A 331 -2.76 14.74 62.17
C ASN A 331 -3.77 15.41 63.11
N ILE A 332 -5.02 15.63 62.69
CA ILE A 332 -6.09 16.16 63.56
C ILE A 332 -6.66 15.07 64.50
N LYS A 333 -6.42 13.78 64.22
CA LYS A 333 -6.89 12.64 65.04
C LYS A 333 -5.86 12.12 66.06
N LYS A 334 -4.68 12.74 66.16
CA LYS A 334 -3.74 12.59 67.28
C LYS A 334 -3.83 13.82 68.15
#